data_AF-A0A377LWD5-F1
#
_entry.id   AF-A0A377LWD5-F1
#
_cell.length_a   1.000
_cell.length_b   1.000
_cell.length_c   1.000
_cell.angle_alpha   90.00
_cell.angle_beta   90.00
_cell.angle_gamma   90.00
#
_symmetry.space_group_name_H-M   'P 1'
#
loop_
_entity.id
_entity.type
_entity.pdbx_description
1 polymer ?
#
loop_
_entity_poly.entity_id
_entity_poly.type
_entity_poly.pdbx_seq_one_letter_code
_entity_poly.pdbx_strand_id
1 'polypeptide(L)'
;MNFSDEQGLTDQLYVHLAQALDRSLFEIGIDNSLPEEIHRLYPRLLRTTKEALFELEAEFGLRFSDEEMSLVAVIFGAWLMQETDLHEKQVVLLTGEDKSCEEVIEQQLRELTCCRSIFVI
;
A
#
# COMPACT_ATOMS: atom_id res chain seq x y z
N MET A 1 11.02 -9.64 -0.68
CA MET A 1 11.19 -8.35 -1.39
C MET A 1 12.55 -7.86 -0.98
N ASN A 2 13.42 -7.52 -1.94
CA ASN A 2 14.73 -6.96 -1.63
C ASN A 2 14.69 -5.51 -2.08
N PHE A 3 15.01 -4.59 -1.18
CA PHE A 3 15.16 -3.19 -1.53
C PHE A 3 16.60 -2.98 -2.04
N SER A 4 16.75 -2.44 -3.23
CA SER A 4 17.96 -2.03 -3.92
C SER A 4 18.53 -0.74 -3.34
N ASP A 5 17.69 0.16 -2.84
CA ASP A 5 18.08 1.35 -2.07
C ASP A 5 17.40 1.38 -0.69
N GLU A 6 17.83 0.48 0.19
CA GLU A 6 17.38 0.41 1.59
C GLU A 6 17.64 1.70 2.36
N GLN A 7 18.75 2.39 2.07
CA GLN A 7 19.10 3.62 2.78
C GLN A 7 18.18 4.77 2.39
N GLY A 8 17.94 4.98 1.10
CA GLY A 8 17.00 6.01 0.64
C GLY A 8 15.57 5.76 1.12
N LEU A 9 15.13 4.50 1.17
CA LEU A 9 13.84 4.13 1.74
C LEU A 9 13.78 4.46 3.23
N THR A 10 14.81 4.10 3.97
CA THR A 10 14.88 4.34 5.43
C THR A 10 14.86 5.83 5.74
N ASP A 11 15.62 6.65 5.01
CA ASP A 11 15.68 8.10 5.23
C ASP A 11 14.30 8.75 4.97
N GLN A 12 13.61 8.32 3.93
CA GLN A 12 12.27 8.81 3.60
C GLN A 12 11.21 8.36 4.60
N LEU A 13 11.22 7.07 4.97
CA LEU A 13 10.34 6.56 6.02
C LEU A 13 10.58 7.30 7.33
N TYR A 14 11.82 7.55 7.71
CA TYR A 14 12.14 8.28 8.94
C TYR A 14 11.52 9.69 8.94
N VAL A 15 11.71 10.45 7.85
CA VAL A 15 11.15 11.81 7.73
C VAL A 15 9.63 11.79 7.82
N HIS A 16 8.97 10.89 7.10
CA HIS A 16 7.52 10.84 7.04
C HIS A 16 6.88 10.25 8.29
N LEU A 17 7.49 9.22 8.89
CA LEU A 17 7.02 8.65 10.16
C LEU A 17 7.19 9.64 11.31
N ALA A 18 8.31 10.38 11.38
CA ALA A 18 8.47 11.43 12.39
C ALA A 18 7.33 12.47 12.29
N GLN A 19 7.00 12.91 11.08
CA GLN A 19 5.88 13.83 10.85
C GLN A 19 4.53 13.23 11.23
N ALA A 20 4.29 11.97 10.87
CA ALA A 20 3.05 11.25 11.19
C ALA A 20 2.90 11.04 12.71
N LEU A 21 4.01 10.74 13.41
CA LEU A 21 4.06 10.61 14.87
C LEU A 21 3.71 11.94 15.54
N ASP A 22 4.32 13.05 15.11
CA ASP A 22 4.00 14.39 15.62
C ASP A 22 2.51 14.69 15.43
N ARG A 23 1.97 14.49 14.22
CA ARG A 23 0.55 14.72 13.94
C ARG A 23 -0.37 13.82 14.75
N SER A 24 -0.01 12.55 14.92
CA SER A 24 -0.79 11.59 15.72
C SER A 24 -0.79 11.98 17.19
N LEU A 25 0.35 12.47 17.72
CA LEU A 25 0.48 12.92 19.10
C LEU A 25 -0.33 14.20 19.38
N PHE A 26 -0.40 15.10 18.40
CA PHE A 26 -1.15 16.36 18.52
C PHE A 26 -2.60 16.29 17.98
N GLU A 27 -3.07 15.10 17.60
CA GLU A 27 -4.40 14.85 17.00
C GLU A 27 -4.69 15.73 15.75
N ILE A 28 -3.65 16.01 14.96
CA ILE A 28 -3.75 16.79 13.73
C ILE A 28 -4.05 15.83 12.57
N GLY A 29 -5.33 15.70 12.22
CA GLY A 29 -5.75 14.92 11.05
C GLY A 29 -5.27 15.52 9.73
N ILE A 30 -4.98 14.66 8.77
CA ILE A 30 -4.78 15.04 7.36
C ILE A 30 -6.01 14.63 6.56
N ASP A 31 -6.49 15.52 5.70
CA ASP A 31 -7.57 15.20 4.77
C ASP A 31 -6.93 14.68 3.48
N ASN A 32 -7.08 13.38 3.20
CA ASN A 32 -6.48 12.79 2.01
C ASN A 32 -7.51 11.93 1.26
N SER A 33 -7.66 12.18 -0.04
CA SER A 33 -8.47 11.37 -0.95
C SER A 33 -7.69 10.18 -1.55
N LEU A 34 -6.36 10.12 -1.38
CA LEU A 34 -5.55 8.97 -1.78
C LEU A 34 -5.92 7.62 -1.13
N PRO A 35 -6.39 7.54 0.13
CA PRO A 35 -6.67 6.27 0.79
C PRO A 35 -7.57 5.38 -0.06
N GLU A 36 -8.68 5.91 -0.59
CA GLU A 36 -9.67 5.09 -1.31
C GLU A 36 -9.09 4.40 -2.55
N GLU A 37 -8.25 5.09 -3.33
CA GLU A 37 -7.63 4.50 -4.53
C GLU A 37 -6.60 3.45 -4.18
N ILE A 38 -5.80 3.66 -3.13
CA ILE A 38 -4.77 2.70 -2.71
C ILE A 38 -5.42 1.47 -2.08
N HIS A 39 -6.49 1.67 -1.30
CA HIS A 39 -7.29 0.58 -0.73
C HIS A 39 -7.85 -0.33 -1.82
N ARG A 40 -8.29 0.24 -2.95
CA ARG A 40 -8.76 -0.54 -4.10
C ARG A 40 -7.63 -1.21 -4.89
N LEU A 41 -6.57 -0.46 -5.19
CA LEU A 41 -5.55 -0.90 -6.15
C LEU A 41 -4.46 -1.78 -5.53
N TYR A 42 -4.14 -1.57 -4.25
CA TYR A 42 -3.00 -2.23 -3.58
C TYR A 42 -3.36 -2.73 -2.17
N PRO A 43 -4.38 -3.57 -2.00
CA PRO A 43 -4.82 -4.04 -0.68
C PRO A 43 -3.73 -4.82 0.07
N ARG A 44 -2.91 -5.58 -0.66
CA ARG A 44 -1.77 -6.31 -0.07
C ARG A 44 -0.71 -5.37 0.50
N LEU A 45 -0.40 -4.28 -0.20
CA LEU A 45 0.58 -3.30 0.24
C LEU A 45 0.13 -2.67 1.56
N LEU A 46 -1.13 -2.23 1.63
CA LEU A 46 -1.71 -1.66 2.85
C LEU A 46 -1.68 -2.64 4.02
N ARG A 47 -2.09 -3.91 3.80
CA ARG A 47 -2.02 -4.93 4.85
C ARG A 47 -0.60 -5.11 5.37
N THR A 48 0.38 -5.16 4.47
CA THR A 48 1.80 -5.34 4.84
C THR A 48 2.34 -4.11 5.57
N THR A 49 1.98 -2.90 5.12
CA THR A 49 2.29 -1.65 5.82
C THR A 49 1.71 -1.64 7.23
N LYS A 50 0.44 -2.06 7.38
CA LYS A 50 -0.22 -2.12 8.69
C LYS A 50 0.46 -3.11 9.63
N GLU A 51 0.83 -4.29 9.13
CA GLU A 51 1.60 -5.28 9.89
C GLU A 51 2.96 -4.72 10.32
N ALA A 52 3.66 -3.99 9.45
CA ALA A 52 4.94 -3.36 9.76
C ALA A 52 4.82 -2.20 10.78
N LEU A 53 3.76 -1.40 10.69
CA LEU A 53 3.51 -0.29 11.61
C LEU A 53 3.02 -0.76 12.97
N PHE A 54 2.51 -1.99 13.10
CA PHE A 54 1.94 -2.48 14.35
C PHE A 54 2.95 -2.46 15.52
N GLU A 55 4.21 -2.85 15.27
CA GLU A 55 5.26 -2.81 16.28
C GLU A 55 5.59 -1.36 16.68
N LEU A 56 5.61 -0.44 15.70
CA LEU A 56 5.87 0.98 15.92
C LEU A 56 4.73 1.62 16.74
N GLU A 57 3.48 1.37 16.38
CA GLU A 57 2.30 1.83 17.13
C GLU A 57 2.33 1.35 18.58
N ALA A 58 2.71 0.09 18.81
CA ALA A 58 2.82 -0.49 20.14
C ALA A 58 3.96 0.14 20.96
N GLU A 59 5.09 0.45 20.32
CA GLU A 59 6.25 1.09 20.97
C GLU A 59 5.94 2.52 21.40
N PHE A 60 5.29 3.31 20.55
CA PHE A 60 4.96 4.71 20.82
C PHE A 60 3.62 4.91 21.55
N GLY A 61 2.84 3.83 21.74
CA GLY A 61 1.56 3.88 22.44
C GLY A 61 0.48 4.69 21.71
N LEU A 62 0.54 4.73 20.38
CA LEU A 62 -0.39 5.48 19.54
C LEU A 62 -0.94 4.63 18.40
N ARG A 63 -1.94 5.16 17.68
CA ARG A 63 -2.49 4.55 16.47
C ARG A 63 -2.41 5.57 15.34
N PHE A 64 -1.86 5.15 14.21
CA PHE A 64 -1.95 5.93 12.99
C PHE A 64 -3.37 5.87 12.45
N SER A 65 -3.82 6.98 11.87
CA SER A 65 -5.08 6.99 11.13
C SER A 65 -4.92 6.26 9.79
N ASP A 66 -6.04 5.94 9.15
CA ASP A 66 -6.02 5.27 7.84
C ASP A 66 -5.33 6.14 6.77
N GLU A 67 -5.38 7.47 6.91
CA GLU A 67 -4.72 8.41 6.02
C GLU A 67 -3.20 8.38 6.18
N GLU A 68 -2.68 8.39 7.41
CA GLU A 68 -1.24 8.28 7.67
C GLU A 68 -0.71 6.90 7.26
N MET A 69 -1.46 5.84 7.53
CA MET A 69 -1.13 4.48 7.06
C MET A 69 -1.06 4.42 5.53
N SER A 70 -2.01 5.07 4.85
CA SER A 70 -2.02 5.15 3.38
C SER A 70 -0.82 5.91 2.85
N LEU A 71 -0.40 6.98 3.51
CA LEU A 71 0.80 7.74 3.13
C LEU A 71 2.07 6.88 3.25
N VAL A 72 2.22 6.14 4.36
CA VAL A 72 3.35 5.22 4.53
C VAL A 72 3.32 4.13 3.45
N ALA A 73 2.14 3.62 3.10
CA ALA A 73 2.00 2.65 2.01
C ALA A 73 2.41 3.23 0.65
N VAL A 74 2.15 4.51 0.37
CA VAL A 74 2.66 5.19 -0.85
C VAL A 74 4.18 5.18 -0.89
N ILE A 75 4.85 5.46 0.22
CA ILE A 75 6.32 5.50 0.28
C ILE A 75 6.89 4.12 -0.03
N PHE A 76 6.37 3.07 0.61
CA PHE A 76 6.74 1.69 0.29
C PHE A 76 6.46 1.35 -1.18
N GLY A 77 5.29 1.74 -1.70
CA GLY A 77 4.91 1.51 -3.09
C GLY A 77 5.82 2.20 -4.10
N ALA A 78 6.18 3.46 -3.85
CA ALA A 78 7.07 4.25 -4.70
C ALA A 78 8.45 3.61 -4.80
N TRP A 79 9.00 3.11 -3.69
CA TRP A 79 10.28 2.39 -3.69
C TRP A 79 10.19 1.01 -4.33
N LEU A 80 9.10 0.26 -4.10
CA LEU A 80 8.89 -1.01 -4.81
C LEU A 80 8.89 -0.80 -6.33
N MET A 81 8.22 0.24 -6.80
CA MET A 81 8.09 0.60 -8.22
C MET A 81 9.38 1.10 -8.85
N GLN A 82 10.32 1.64 -8.07
CA GLN A 82 11.63 2.06 -8.61
C GLN A 82 12.54 0.88 -8.93
N GLU A 83 12.41 -0.23 -8.19
CA GLU A 83 13.41 -1.30 -8.22
C GLU A 83 12.98 -2.54 -8.97
N THR A 84 11.69 -2.86 -8.87
CA THR A 84 11.16 -3.87 -9.76
C THR A 84 11.00 -3.19 -11.11
N ASP A 85 11.62 -3.79 -12.12
CA ASP A 85 11.07 -3.83 -13.47
C ASP A 85 9.74 -4.59 -13.38
N LEU A 86 8.81 -4.05 -12.59
CA LEU A 86 7.40 -4.39 -12.47
C LEU A 86 6.82 -3.90 -13.79
N HIS A 87 7.32 -4.49 -14.90
CA HIS A 87 6.58 -4.60 -16.13
C HIS A 87 5.20 -4.98 -15.67
N GLU A 88 4.24 -4.08 -15.88
CA GLU A 88 2.84 -4.37 -15.60
C GLU A 88 2.55 -5.68 -16.32
N LYS A 89 2.52 -6.78 -15.56
CA LYS A 89 2.16 -8.07 -16.11
C LYS A 89 0.69 -7.95 -16.37
N GLN A 90 0.34 -7.67 -17.62
CA GLN A 90 -1.05 -7.63 -18.05
C GLN A 90 -1.61 -9.05 -17.88
N VAL A 91 -2.44 -9.21 -16.86
CA VAL A 91 -3.18 -10.44 -16.63
C VAL A 91 -4.53 -10.27 -17.33
N VAL A 92 -4.81 -11.19 -18.25
CA VAL A 92 -6.12 -11.28 -18.91
C VAL A 92 -6.93 -12.36 -18.20
N LEU A 93 -8.08 -11.97 -17.64
CA LEU A 93 -9.07 -12.88 -17.09
C LEU A 93 -10.08 -13.26 -18.17
N LEU A 94 -10.30 -14.57 -18.34
CA LEU A 94 -11.32 -15.14 -19.23
C LEU A 94 -12.34 -15.89 -18.37
N THR A 95 -13.37 -15.20 -17.90
CA THR A 95 -14.41 -15.74 -17.01
C THR A 95 -15.75 -16.00 -17.70
N GLY A 96 -15.87 -15.73 -19.01
CA GLY A 96 -17.13 -15.86 -19.74
C GLY A 96 -18.15 -14.81 -19.27
N GLU A 97 -19.43 -15.16 -19.16
CA GLU A 97 -20.48 -14.19 -18.74
C GLU A 97 -20.66 -14.07 -17.21
N ASP A 98 -19.84 -14.73 -16.40
CA ASP A 98 -19.96 -14.69 -14.93
C ASP A 98 -19.17 -13.51 -14.33
N LYS A 99 -19.83 -12.34 -14.32
CA LYS A 99 -19.31 -11.10 -13.72
C LYS A 99 -19.02 -11.21 -12.23
N SER A 100 -19.73 -12.09 -11.51
CA SER A 100 -19.49 -12.25 -10.07
C SER A 100 -18.18 -13.00 -9.80
N CYS A 101 -17.90 -14.01 -10.62
CA CYS A 101 -16.65 -14.75 -10.58
C CYS A 101 -15.46 -13.88 -10.99
N GLU A 102 -15.66 -13.00 -11.98
CA GLU A 102 -14.69 -12.00 -12.42
C GLU A 102 -14.21 -11.08 -11.28
N GLU A 103 -15.15 -10.42 -10.59
CA GLU A 103 -14.83 -9.52 -9.48
C GLU A 103 -14.09 -10.24 -8.34
N VAL A 104 -14.50 -11.47 -8.01
CA VAL A 104 -13.86 -12.27 -6.96
C VAL A 104 -12.43 -12.64 -7.34
N ILE A 105 -12.21 -13.10 -8.57
CA ILE A 105 -10.87 -13.51 -9.02
C ILE A 105 -9.96 -12.28 -9.16
N GLU A 106 -10.48 -11.16 -9.67
CA GLU A 106 -9.73 -9.91 -9.72
C GLU A 106 -9.27 -9.50 -8.32
N GLN A 107 -10.18 -9.48 -7.34
CA GLN A 107 -9.86 -9.12 -5.96
C GLN A 107 -8.80 -10.06 -5.36
N GLN A 108 -8.94 -11.38 -5.56
CA GLN A 108 -7.94 -12.36 -5.10
C GLN A 108 -6.58 -12.14 -5.76
N LEU A 109 -6.54 -11.84 -7.06
CA LEU A 109 -5.28 -11.55 -7.76
C LEU A 109 -4.64 -10.25 -7.25
N ARG A 110 -5.42 -9.22 -6.91
CA ARG A 110 -4.91 -7.98 -6.28
C ARG A 110 -4.39 -8.21 -4.86
N GLU A 111 -4.92 -9.20 -4.15
CA GLU A 111 -4.41 -9.60 -2.84
C GLU A 111 -3.14 -10.46 -2.92
N LEU A 112 -3.01 -11.23 -4.00
CA LEU A 112 -1.85 -12.10 -4.22
C LEU A 112 -0.70 -11.38 -4.94
N THR A 113 -0.99 -10.35 -5.73
CA THR A 113 -0.01 -9.65 -6.57
C THR A 113 -0.09 -8.14 -6.39
N CYS A 114 1.04 -7.44 -6.53
CA CYS A 114 1.08 -5.97 -6.47
C CYS A 114 0.83 -5.32 -7.86
N CYS A 115 0.16 -6.02 -8.77
CA CYS A 115 -0.01 -5.59 -10.16
C CYS A 115 -1.20 -4.62 -10.28
N ARG A 116 -0.98 -3.51 -11.01
CA ARG A 116 -1.97 -2.46 -11.23
C ARG A 116 -2.99 -2.81 -12.34
N SER A 117 -2.51 -3.46 -13.41
CA SER A 117 -3.26 -3.72 -14.64
C SER A 117 -3.76 -5.18 -14.71
N ILE A 118 -5.02 -5.39 -14.34
CA ILE A 118 -5.79 -6.61 -14.63
C ILE A 118 -6.85 -6.22 -15.66
N PHE A 119 -6.85 -6.87 -16.81
CA PHE A 119 -7.83 -6.66 -17.86
C PHE A 119 -8.75 -7.88 -17.92
N VAL A 120 -10.05 -7.65 -17.98
CA VAL A 120 -11.03 -8.72 -18.19
C VAL A 120 -11.53 -8.64 -19.62
N ILE A 121 -11.58 -9.78 -20.31
CA ILE A 121 -12.06 -9.93 -21.69
C ILE A 121 -13.18 -10.95 -21.73
#